data_AF-A0A924BPE5-F1
#
_entry.id   AF-A0A924BPE5-F1
#
_cell.length_a   1.000
_cell.length_b   1.000
_cell.length_c   1.000
_cell.angle_alpha   90.00
_cell.angle_beta   90.00
_cell.angle_gamma   90.00
#
_symmetry.space_group_name_H-M   'P 1'
#
loop_
_entity.id
_entity.type
_entity.pdbx_description
1 polymer ?
#
loop_
_entity_poly.entity_id
_entity_poly.type
_entity_poly.pdbx_seq_one_letter_code
_entity_poly.pdbx_strand_id
1 'polypeptide(L)'
;MRRLRNLIICMLIKRDLSGVADLEEVVSTMTGFADFVETPPHLASIMGEMIGLHGTPIGEESGLPQELIVLGMDKLGGGELNMSSDIDLIFVYAEDGDTKTDNAEQRSLSNHEFFVRLGKKLIAA
;
A
#
# COMPACT_ATOMS: atom_id res chain seq x y z
N MET A 1 -3.74 6.26 7.45
CA MET A 1 -3.63 4.88 7.95
C MET A 1 -3.07 4.78 9.36
N ARG A 2 -2.00 5.52 9.73
CA ARG A 2 -1.41 5.46 11.08
C ARG A 2 -2.39 5.65 12.25
N ARG A 3 -3.30 6.63 12.13
CA ARG A 3 -4.32 6.91 13.18
C ARG A 3 -5.36 5.79 13.28
N LEU A 4 -5.81 5.24 12.15
CA LEU A 4 -6.74 4.11 12.12
C LEU A 4 -6.12 2.85 12.72
N ARG A 5 -4.87 2.53 12.33
CA ARG A 5 -4.09 1.44 12.94
C ARG A 5 -4.02 1.59 14.45
N ASN A 6 -3.65 2.77 14.94
CA ASN A 6 -3.54 3.02 16.39
C ASN A 6 -4.90 2.88 17.10
N LEU A 7 -6.01 3.28 16.48
CA LEU A 7 -7.34 3.10 17.04
C LEU A 7 -7.75 1.63 17.11
N ILE A 8 -7.47 0.85 16.06
CA ILE A 8 -7.73 -0.60 16.01
C ILE A 8 -6.89 -1.33 17.07
N ILE A 9 -5.60 -0.99 17.16
CA ILE A 9 -4.71 -1.56 18.19
C ILE A 9 -5.23 -1.24 19.60
N CYS A 10 -5.58 0.02 19.89
CA CYS A 10 -6.14 0.39 21.19
C CYS A 10 -7.45 -0.34 21.50
N MET A 11 -8.30 -0.55 20.49
CA MET A 11 -9.56 -1.28 20.64
C MET A 11 -9.33 -2.75 20.94
N LEU A 12 -8.40 -3.39 20.21
CA LEU A 12 -8.00 -4.79 20.43
C LEU A 12 -7.38 -4.98 21.81
N ILE A 13 -6.45 -4.10 22.23
CA ILE A 13 -5.85 -4.14 23.58
C ILE A 13 -6.94 -4.08 24.66
N LYS A 14 -7.92 -3.19 24.50
CA LYS A 14 -9.03 -3.07 25.46
C LYS A 14 -9.87 -4.35 25.53
N ARG A 15 -10.19 -4.95 24.38
CA ARG A 15 -11.03 -6.16 24.29
C ARG A 15 -10.31 -7.40 24.82
N ASP A 16 -9.03 -7.54 24.50
CA ASP A 16 -8.14 -8.60 24.99
C ASP A 16 -7.98 -8.52 26.53
N LEU A 17 -7.64 -7.35 27.07
CA LEU A 17 -7.53 -7.15 28.52
C LEU A 17 -8.86 -7.32 29.28
N SER A 18 -9.99 -7.16 28.58
CA SER A 18 -11.32 -7.37 29.15
C SER A 18 -11.80 -8.82 29.03
N GLY A 19 -11.02 -9.70 28.38
CA GLY A 19 -11.38 -11.10 28.11
C GLY A 19 -12.55 -11.26 27.13
N VAL A 20 -12.81 -10.23 26.31
CA VAL A 20 -13.95 -10.19 25.37
C VAL A 20 -13.55 -10.64 23.97
N ALA A 21 -12.27 -10.53 23.62
CA ALA A 21 -11.70 -11.03 22.38
C ALA A 21 -10.81 -12.24 22.68
N ASP A 22 -10.87 -13.26 21.83
CA ASP A 22 -9.90 -14.36 21.82
C ASP A 22 -8.76 -14.08 20.82
N LEU A 23 -7.75 -14.96 20.81
CA LEU A 23 -6.60 -14.83 19.93
C LEU A 23 -7.00 -14.82 18.44
N GLU A 24 -8.04 -15.56 18.08
CA GLU A 24 -8.55 -15.64 16.71
C GLU A 24 -9.14 -14.29 16.26
N GLU A 25 -9.91 -13.62 17.12
CA GLU A 25 -10.43 -12.27 16.86
C GLU A 25 -9.30 -11.25 16.68
N VAL A 26 -8.26 -11.31 17.52
CA VAL A 26 -7.10 -10.40 17.43
C VAL A 26 -6.36 -10.58 16.11
N VAL A 27 -6.05 -11.82 15.74
CA VAL A 27 -5.31 -12.15 14.52
C VAL A 27 -6.13 -11.81 13.27
N SER A 28 -7.40 -12.22 13.22
CA SER A 28 -8.28 -11.93 12.08
C SER A 28 -8.52 -10.43 11.87
N THR A 29 -8.65 -9.65 12.95
CA THR A 29 -8.81 -8.19 12.86
C THR A 29 -7.53 -7.52 12.32
N MET A 30 -6.35 -8.01 12.73
CA MET A 30 -5.08 -7.49 12.23
C MET A 30 -4.83 -7.86 10.77
N THR A 31 -5.16 -9.09 10.36
CA THR A 31 -5.12 -9.53 8.95
C THR A 31 -6.11 -8.73 8.10
N GLY A 32 -7.36 -8.57 8.54
CA GLY A 32 -8.35 -7.77 7.81
C GLY A 32 -7.97 -6.28 7.74
N PHE A 33 -7.25 -5.75 8.73
CA PHE A 33 -6.69 -4.40 8.62
C PHE A 33 -5.59 -4.30 7.58
N ALA A 34 -4.74 -5.33 7.44
CA ALA A 34 -3.71 -5.36 6.42
C ALA A 34 -4.32 -5.51 5.01
N ASP A 35 -5.33 -6.37 4.82
CA ASP A 35 -6.12 -6.43 3.58
C ASP A 35 -6.74 -5.07 3.25
N PHE A 36 -7.22 -4.34 4.27
CA PHE A 36 -7.77 -3.00 4.10
C PHE A 36 -6.70 -1.96 3.71
N VAL A 37 -5.46 -2.13 4.12
CA VAL A 37 -4.34 -1.28 3.69
C VAL A 37 -3.95 -1.59 2.24
N GLU A 38 -4.03 -2.86 1.85
CA GLU A 38 -3.76 -3.34 0.49
C GLU A 38 -4.92 -3.14 -0.49
N THR A 39 -6.08 -2.66 -0.02
CA THR A 39 -7.27 -2.57 -0.88
C THR A 39 -7.02 -1.70 -2.13
N PRO A 40 -7.34 -2.19 -3.35
CA PRO A 40 -7.17 -1.49 -4.63
C PRO A 40 -7.66 -0.03 -4.67
N PRO A 41 -8.75 0.38 -3.99
CA PRO A 41 -9.21 1.77 -3.97
C PRO A 41 -8.18 2.78 -3.42
N HIS A 42 -7.40 2.40 -2.40
CA HIS A 42 -6.47 3.33 -1.77
C HIS A 42 -5.26 3.57 -2.66
N LEU A 43 -4.66 2.49 -3.18
CA LEU A 43 -3.59 2.56 -4.15
C LEU A 43 -4.03 3.31 -5.41
N ALA A 44 -5.22 3.01 -5.95
CA ALA A 44 -5.77 3.69 -7.11
C ALA A 44 -5.97 5.19 -6.88
N SER A 45 -6.39 5.62 -5.69
CA SER A 45 -6.54 7.04 -5.35
C SER A 45 -5.19 7.77 -5.38
N ILE A 46 -4.17 7.24 -4.71
CA ILE A 46 -2.85 7.88 -4.66
C ILE A 46 -2.18 7.83 -6.04
N MET A 47 -2.35 6.73 -6.78
CA MET A 47 -1.88 6.59 -8.15
C MET A 47 -2.54 7.62 -9.08
N GLY A 48 -3.85 7.85 -8.95
CA GLY A 48 -4.56 8.88 -9.70
C GLY A 48 -4.03 10.31 -9.44
N GLU A 49 -3.74 10.65 -8.17
CA GLU A 49 -3.10 11.93 -7.84
C GLU A 49 -1.71 12.07 -8.48
N MET A 50 -0.91 11.01 -8.43
CA MET A 50 0.43 10.98 -9.00
C MET A 50 0.40 11.09 -10.52
N ILE A 51 -0.53 10.39 -11.19
CA ILE A 51 -0.76 10.50 -12.64
C ILE A 51 -1.18 11.93 -13.00
N GLY A 52 -2.04 12.57 -12.21
CA GLY A 52 -2.44 13.96 -12.42
C GLY A 52 -1.26 14.93 -12.43
N LEU A 53 -0.23 14.69 -11.61
CA LEU A 53 0.95 15.55 -11.48
C LEU A 53 2.11 15.19 -12.44
N HIS A 54 2.26 13.92 -12.76
CA HIS A 54 3.46 13.39 -13.42
C HIS A 54 3.19 12.64 -14.72
N GLY A 55 1.94 12.40 -15.08
CA GLY A 55 1.57 11.58 -16.23
C GLY A 55 1.54 10.07 -15.90
N THR A 56 1.18 9.27 -16.88
CA THR A 56 1.01 7.81 -16.72
C THR A 56 2.35 7.10 -16.91
N PRO A 57 2.83 6.26 -15.98
CA PRO A 57 4.06 5.48 -16.17
C PRO A 57 3.89 4.47 -17.32
N ILE A 58 4.78 4.49 -18.30
CA ILE A 58 4.75 3.61 -19.47
C ILE A 58 6.02 2.77 -19.50
N GLY A 59 5.90 1.48 -19.81
CA GLY A 59 7.03 0.57 -19.97
C GLY A 59 7.80 0.86 -21.26
N GLU A 60 9.12 0.88 -21.19
CA GLU A 60 9.99 1.17 -22.34
C GLU A 60 9.89 0.08 -23.42
N GLU A 61 9.82 -1.21 -23.02
CA GLU A 61 9.78 -2.33 -23.95
C GLU A 61 8.36 -2.60 -24.47
N SER A 62 7.37 -2.61 -23.58
CA SER A 62 5.98 -2.92 -23.93
C SER A 62 5.20 -1.74 -24.49
N GLY A 63 5.58 -0.51 -24.14
CA GLY A 63 4.78 0.69 -24.41
C GLY A 63 3.44 0.70 -23.66
N LEU A 64 3.26 -0.17 -22.66
CA LEU A 64 2.03 -0.32 -21.89
C LEU A 64 2.09 0.42 -20.55
N PRO A 65 0.93 0.87 -20.00
CA PRO A 65 0.86 1.41 -18.66
C PRO A 65 1.41 0.44 -17.61
N GLN A 66 2.20 0.97 -16.69
CA GLN A 66 2.79 0.22 -15.58
C GLN A 66 1.96 0.43 -14.31
N GLU A 67 1.85 -0.60 -13.49
CA GLU A 67 1.17 -0.57 -12.21
C GLU A 67 2.13 -0.97 -11.08
N LEU A 68 1.87 -0.45 -9.88
CA LEU A 68 2.57 -0.86 -8.68
C LEU A 68 1.91 -2.10 -8.11
N ILE A 69 2.65 -3.19 -7.99
CA ILE A 69 2.22 -4.39 -7.30
C ILE A 69 2.79 -4.34 -5.89
N VAL A 70 1.92 -4.54 -4.90
CA VAL A 70 2.27 -4.61 -3.48
C VAL A 70 2.20 -6.06 -3.05
N LEU A 71 3.28 -6.58 -2.49
CA LEU A 71 3.36 -7.93 -1.95
C LEU A 71 3.54 -7.85 -0.43
N GLY A 72 2.55 -8.33 0.31
CA GLY A 72 2.64 -8.55 1.75
C GLY A 72 3.48 -9.79 2.07
N MET A 73 4.51 -9.63 2.89
CA MET A 73 5.42 -10.70 3.30
C MET A 73 5.16 -11.17 4.73
N ASP A 74 5.76 -12.30 5.09
CA ASP A 74 5.72 -12.94 6.41
C ASP A 74 4.30 -13.25 6.91
N LYS A 75 3.93 -12.76 8.10
CA LYS A 75 2.69 -13.15 8.79
C LYS A 75 1.43 -12.63 8.11
N LEU A 76 1.57 -11.67 7.20
CA LEU A 76 0.49 -11.21 6.35
C LEU A 76 0.13 -12.26 5.29
N GLY A 77 1.13 -12.80 4.59
CA GLY A 77 0.94 -13.90 3.63
C GLY A 77 0.50 -15.22 4.28
N GLY A 78 0.78 -15.39 5.59
CA GLY A 78 0.38 -16.56 6.38
C GLY A 78 -0.90 -16.38 7.21
N GLY A 79 -1.48 -15.18 7.29
CA GLY A 79 -2.68 -14.91 8.10
C GLY A 79 -2.49 -14.92 9.62
N GLU A 80 -1.25 -14.89 10.13
CA GLU A 80 -0.90 -15.00 11.56
C GLU A 80 -0.41 -13.66 12.15
N LEU A 81 -0.98 -12.54 11.71
CA LEU A 81 -0.48 -11.21 12.04
C LEU A 81 -0.77 -10.86 13.51
N ASN A 82 0.27 -10.92 14.35
CA ASN A 82 0.19 -10.53 15.76
C ASN A 82 0.36 -9.01 15.94
N MET A 83 -0.15 -8.47 17.06
CA MET A 83 -0.19 -7.03 17.42
C MET A 83 1.17 -6.30 17.42
N SER A 84 2.28 -7.03 17.49
CA SER A 84 3.64 -6.48 17.48
C SER A 84 4.39 -6.70 16.15
N SER A 85 3.74 -7.28 15.14
CA SER A 85 4.40 -7.63 13.88
C SER A 85 4.47 -6.40 12.99
N ASP A 86 5.65 -6.12 12.45
CA ASP A 86 5.79 -5.18 11.35
C ASP A 86 5.05 -5.72 10.11
N ILE A 87 4.59 -4.81 9.24
CA ILE A 87 4.01 -5.17 7.95
C ILE A 87 5.14 -5.05 6.93
N ASP A 88 5.68 -6.19 6.51
CA ASP A 88 6.70 -6.25 5.49
C ASP A 88 6.05 -6.17 4.10
N LEU A 89 6.29 -5.06 3.40
CA LEU A 89 5.76 -4.83 2.05
C LEU A 89 6.91 -4.79 1.05
N ILE A 90 6.78 -5.56 -0.03
CA ILE A 90 7.64 -5.46 -1.20
C ILE A 90 6.86 -4.81 -2.33
N PHE A 91 7.45 -3.77 -2.93
CA PHE A 91 6.88 -3.06 -4.06
C PHE A 91 7.59 -3.47 -5.34
N VAL A 92 6.83 -3.92 -6.34
CA VAL A 92 7.37 -4.30 -7.65
C VAL A 92 6.56 -3.67 -8.79
N TYR A 93 7.22 -3.42 -9.91
CA TYR A 93 6.63 -2.99 -11.17
C TYR A 93 7.36 -3.72 -12.30
N ALA A 94 6.73 -3.87 -13.47
CA ALA A 94 7.21 -4.81 -14.49
C ALA A 94 8.39 -4.27 -15.29
N GLU A 95 8.33 -3.01 -15.72
CA GLU A 95 9.30 -2.43 -16.65
C GLU A 95 9.73 -1.01 -16.25
N ASP A 96 11.01 -0.71 -16.51
CA ASP A 96 11.49 0.67 -16.52
C ASP A 96 10.90 1.46 -17.71
N GLY A 97 11.13 2.76 -17.69
CA GLY A 97 10.58 3.70 -18.66
C GLY A 97 10.32 5.05 -18.02
N ASP A 98 9.49 5.86 -18.68
CA ASP A 98 9.15 7.21 -18.25
C ASP A 98 7.65 7.43 -18.24
N THR A 99 7.22 8.40 -17.44
CA THR A 99 5.83 8.82 -17.43
C THR A 99 5.50 9.63 -18.68
N LYS A 100 4.42 9.22 -19.34
CA LYS A 100 3.80 9.94 -20.44
C LYS A 100 2.87 11.02 -19.90
N THR A 101 3.25 12.27 -20.15
CA THR A 101 2.49 13.47 -19.75
C THR A 101 1.40 13.78 -20.78
N ASP A 102 0.20 14.11 -20.32
CA ASP A 102 -0.94 14.50 -21.15
C ASP A 102 -1.04 16.02 -21.34
N ASN A 103 -0.36 16.81 -20.52
CA ASN A 103 -0.32 18.27 -20.61
C ASN A 103 1.08 18.82 -20.26
N ALA A 104 1.32 20.09 -20.61
CA ALA A 104 2.63 20.73 -20.43
C ALA A 104 2.95 21.14 -18.97
N GLU A 105 1.95 21.09 -18.07
CA GLU A 105 2.12 21.41 -16.65
C GLU A 105 2.62 20.20 -15.86
N GLN A 106 2.38 18.99 -16.37
CA GLN A 106 2.88 17.76 -15.79
C GLN A 106 4.39 17.62 -15.96
N ARG A 107 5.05 17.19 -14.89
CA ARG A 107 6.49 16.91 -14.91
C ARG A 107 6.71 15.42 -15.10
N SER A 108 7.29 15.05 -16.24
CA SER A 108 7.72 13.66 -16.50
C SER A 108 8.76 13.20 -15.48
N LEU A 109 8.66 11.93 -15.08
CA LEU A 109 9.55 11.22 -14.17
C LEU A 109 9.89 9.86 -14.78
N SER A 110 11.02 9.28 -14.39
CA SER A 110 11.23 7.85 -14.66
C SER A 110 10.25 7.00 -13.85
N ASN A 111 9.89 5.83 -14.36
CA ASN A 111 9.04 4.87 -13.66
C ASN A 111 9.59 4.55 -12.26
N HIS A 112 10.90 4.35 -12.15
CA HIS A 112 11.55 4.14 -10.86
C HIS A 112 11.29 5.30 -9.88
N GLU A 113 11.50 6.55 -10.30
CA GLU A 113 11.26 7.71 -9.43
C GLU A 113 9.77 7.85 -9.07
N PHE A 114 8.88 7.63 -10.05
CA PHE A 114 7.43 7.64 -9.85
C PHE A 114 6.98 6.62 -8.80
N PHE A 115 7.39 5.36 -8.94
CA PHE A 115 6.99 4.27 -8.05
C PHE A 115 7.64 4.37 -6.67
N VAL A 116 8.88 4.86 -6.56
CA VAL A 116 9.50 5.16 -5.25
C VAL A 116 8.72 6.24 -4.50
N ARG A 117 8.25 7.29 -5.20
CA ARG A 117 7.41 8.33 -4.59
C ARG A 117 6.03 7.81 -4.21
N LEU A 118 5.43 6.97 -5.06
CA LEU A 118 4.15 6.33 -4.80
C LEU A 118 4.21 5.44 -3.55
N GLY A 119 5.22 4.57 -3.44
CA GLY A 119 5.43 3.72 -2.27
C GLY A 119 5.65 4.52 -0.98
N LYS A 120 6.43 5.62 -1.04
CA LYS A 120 6.59 6.53 0.11
C LYS A 120 5.28 7.19 0.53
N LYS A 121 4.45 7.63 -0.43
CA LYS A 121 3.11 8.19 -0.15
C LYS A 121 2.20 7.13 0.48
N LEU A 122 2.21 5.90 -0.03
CA LEU A 122 1.42 4.80 0.51
C LEU A 122 1.77 4.48 1.97
N ILE A 123 3.06 4.45 2.32
CA ILE A 123 3.53 4.24 3.71
C ILE A 123 3.17 5.43 4.63
N ALA A 124 3.14 6.64 4.08
CA ALA A 124 2.87 7.86 4.84
C ALA A 124 1.37 8.14 5.05
N ALA A 125 0.51 7.62 4.18
CA ALA A 125 -0.94 7.86 4.18
C ALA A 125 -1.65 7.35 5.43
#